data_AF-A0A371K0N9-F1
#
_entry.id   AF-A0A371K0N9-F1
#
_cell.length_a   1.000
_cell.length_b   1.000
_cell.length_c   1.000
_cell.angle_alpha   90.00
_cell.angle_beta   90.00
_cell.angle_gamma   90.00
#
_symmetry.space_group_name_H-M   'P 1'
#
loop_
_entity.id
_entity.type
_entity.pdbx_description
1 polymer ?
#
loop_
_entity_poly.entity_id
_entity_poly.type
_entity_poly.pdbx_seq_one_letter_code
_entity_poly.pdbx_strand_id
1 'polypeptide(L)'
;MPFEDVTLKSGHHVTLVSYGEHRPTEHGATLQNKAWDQSDTRESLGFYDSTIEYMRNEWAFKNMRGEMVQTKDHGTVALFHNPTTDTWHSIDALDIDHATPWKQHCVNKGVDNQADAIRAYNDVGNLRLLPAVQNRGRDSADLVYNTHGPNSPEWQKWVNDRLGFDPSAQRPVYDQERDLARRNKSTMETPWSPDEGRKGLSFDAAVAGKWYEAKLGEAYATSVNLKSPTTGNVTQVHLFKCGASGQLLTRDALDIDHRVPFEILSKDMLKYAPDSGLTRAHAKDAYNDTDNLRLVGRSANSGHEWELDRHGQFRDKVEIKPMRGDYTEEQLTVSSGVRDQVRNAVHQVYGGGFQMMQGGFGSPPPLVPQQPSLGSVLQPPLGQQQPILMNDQRHSDNPLYCNALKCVQAEYTAWSPQKQQDFASSVALFAKQNHMPEISRVFTHEGEVYAVRDHGFSGARDVIHHPESNMLNRSIQQNTQEINNVTAPTQQGWQQAQQQNRGLVQ
;
A
#
# COMPACT_ATOMS: atom_id res chain seq x y z
N MET A 1 17.70 30.73 -13.82
CA MET A 1 16.64 30.47 -12.82
C MET A 1 16.96 31.27 -11.57
N PRO A 2 16.01 32.05 -11.02
CA PRO A 2 16.26 32.79 -9.80
C PRO A 2 16.05 31.87 -8.59
N PHE A 3 17.09 31.75 -7.77
CA PHE A 3 16.96 31.30 -6.39
C PHE A 3 16.52 32.48 -5.53
N GLU A 4 15.62 32.23 -4.60
CA GLU A 4 15.07 33.22 -3.68
C GLU A 4 15.53 32.88 -2.28
N ASP A 5 16.37 33.74 -1.70
CA ASP A 5 16.73 33.65 -0.28
C ASP A 5 15.62 34.27 0.56
N VAL A 6 14.92 33.43 1.33
CA VAL A 6 13.75 33.83 2.11
C VAL A 6 14.08 33.75 3.59
N THR A 7 13.99 34.90 4.28
CA THR A 7 14.08 34.98 5.73
C THR A 7 12.77 34.51 6.37
N LEU A 8 12.87 33.52 7.24
CA LEU A 8 11.77 33.03 8.09
C LEU A 8 11.54 33.96 9.28
N LYS A 9 10.43 33.80 9.99
CA LYS A 9 10.11 34.60 11.19
C LYS A 9 11.17 34.48 12.30
N SER A 10 11.86 33.35 12.37
CA SER A 10 12.96 33.12 13.31
C SER A 10 14.24 33.89 12.99
N GLY A 11 14.32 34.54 11.82
CA GLY A 11 15.54 35.15 11.29
C GLY A 11 16.45 34.18 10.54
N HIS A 12 16.15 32.88 10.52
CA HIS A 12 16.86 31.92 9.68
C HIS A 12 16.45 32.05 8.21
N HIS A 13 17.30 31.54 7.33
CA HIS A 13 17.13 31.64 5.88
C HIS A 13 16.87 30.28 5.25
N VAL A 14 16.05 30.25 4.19
CA VAL A 14 15.82 29.08 3.33
C VAL A 14 15.98 29.50 1.87
N THR A 15 16.45 28.60 1.03
CA THR A 15 16.55 28.85 -0.42
C THR A 15 15.35 28.24 -1.13
N LEU A 16 14.52 29.07 -1.75
CA LEU A 16 13.43 28.65 -2.61
C LEU A 16 13.80 28.86 -4.07
N VAL A 17 13.02 28.30 -4.99
CA VAL A 17 13.30 28.36 -6.42
C VAL A 17 12.04 28.72 -7.21
N SER A 18 12.22 29.59 -8.20
CA SER A 18 11.27 29.82 -9.28
C SER A 18 11.72 29.06 -10.53
N TYR A 19 10.79 28.40 -11.23
CA TYR A 19 11.06 27.56 -12.41
C TYR A 19 10.02 27.81 -13.50
N GLY A 20 10.46 28.28 -14.67
CA GLY A 20 9.54 28.67 -15.74
C GLY A 20 8.56 29.75 -15.27
N GLU A 21 7.27 29.47 -15.38
CA GLU A 21 6.20 30.34 -14.87
C GLU A 21 5.82 30.06 -13.40
N HIS A 22 6.32 28.96 -12.82
CA HIS A 22 6.04 28.58 -11.44
C HIS A 22 6.94 29.35 -10.47
N ARG A 23 6.30 29.94 -9.46
CA ARG A 23 6.97 30.60 -8.34
C ARG A 23 6.66 29.88 -7.03
N PRO A 24 7.50 30.04 -5.99
CA PRO A 24 7.13 29.60 -4.65
C PRO A 24 5.76 30.15 -4.25
N THR A 25 4.91 29.30 -3.67
CA THR A 25 3.56 29.70 -3.29
C THR A 25 3.59 30.80 -2.23
N GLU A 26 2.88 31.89 -2.47
CA GLU A 26 2.67 32.92 -1.47
C GLU A 26 1.68 32.44 -0.39
N HIS A 27 2.07 32.57 0.87
CA HIS A 27 1.26 32.12 2.00
C HIS A 27 0.44 33.29 2.57
N GLY A 28 -0.87 33.12 2.62
CA GLY A 28 -1.77 34.10 3.25
C GLY A 28 -1.67 34.15 4.77
N ALA A 29 -2.29 35.17 5.37
CA ALA A 29 -2.24 35.44 6.82
C ALA A 29 -2.65 34.24 7.68
N THR A 30 -3.58 33.40 7.22
CA THR A 30 -4.00 32.18 7.92
C THR A 30 -2.82 31.25 8.21
N LEU A 31 -1.98 30.95 7.22
CA LEU A 31 -0.83 30.05 7.40
C LEU A 31 0.32 30.74 8.14
N GLN A 32 0.48 32.06 7.97
CA GLN A 32 1.50 32.83 8.68
C GLN A 32 1.21 32.93 10.19
N ASN A 33 -0.06 32.95 10.58
CA ASN A 33 -0.49 33.05 11.97
C ASN A 33 -0.80 31.70 12.63
N LYS A 34 -1.00 30.63 11.85
CA LYS A 34 -1.17 29.28 12.39
C LYS A 34 0.16 28.81 12.98
N ALA A 35 0.18 28.55 14.29
CA ALA A 35 1.33 27.97 14.97
C ALA A 35 1.67 26.60 14.37
N TRP A 36 2.96 26.34 14.22
CA TRP A 36 3.49 25.03 13.86
C TRP A 36 3.74 24.23 15.14
N ASP A 37 3.18 23.03 15.23
CA ASP A 37 3.40 22.09 16.32
C ASP A 37 4.32 20.95 15.86
N GLN A 38 5.18 20.44 16.75
CA GLN A 38 5.95 19.23 16.48
C GLN A 38 5.08 17.99 16.25
N SER A 39 3.83 18.01 16.76
CA SER A 39 2.83 16.99 16.48
C SER A 39 2.26 17.07 15.05
N ASP A 40 2.42 18.21 14.34
CA ASP A 40 1.97 18.35 12.96
C ASP A 40 2.61 17.28 12.06
N THR A 41 1.81 16.80 11.12
CA THR A 41 2.17 15.71 10.22
C THR A 41 2.57 16.23 8.85
N ARG A 42 3.22 15.35 8.09
CA ARG A 42 3.64 15.58 6.70
C ARG A 42 2.48 16.00 5.79
N GLU A 43 1.24 15.61 6.09
CA GLU A 43 0.04 15.90 5.30
C GLU A 43 -0.27 17.40 5.20
N SER A 44 0.16 18.18 6.19
CA SER A 44 -0.01 19.64 6.17
C SER A 44 1.05 20.37 5.34
N LEU A 45 2.00 19.63 4.77
CA LEU A 45 3.12 20.15 3.99
C LEU A 45 3.05 19.62 2.56
N GLY A 46 3.51 20.41 1.60
CA GLY A 46 3.56 20.04 0.18
C GLY A 46 4.78 20.66 -0.49
N PHE A 47 5.27 20.02 -1.55
CA PHE A 47 6.24 20.69 -2.41
C PHE A 47 5.53 21.74 -3.27
N TYR A 48 6.17 22.86 -3.52
CA TYR A 48 5.74 23.80 -4.55
C TYR A 48 5.96 23.20 -5.93
N ASP A 49 5.10 23.52 -6.89
CA ASP A 49 5.29 23.11 -8.28
C ASP A 49 6.67 23.54 -8.81
N SER A 50 7.11 24.77 -8.46
CA SER A 50 8.43 25.27 -8.83
C SER A 50 9.58 24.44 -8.26
N THR A 51 9.42 23.94 -7.03
CA THR A 51 10.37 23.01 -6.40
C THR A 51 10.39 21.68 -7.13
N ILE A 52 9.22 21.10 -7.45
CA ILE A 52 9.11 19.82 -8.14
C ILE A 52 9.80 19.90 -9.50
N GLU A 53 9.45 20.90 -10.30
CA GLU A 53 10.00 21.12 -11.63
C GLU A 53 11.51 21.36 -11.59
N TYR A 54 12.00 22.20 -10.67
CA TYR A 54 13.43 22.41 -10.50
C TYR A 54 14.16 21.12 -10.14
N MET A 55 13.65 20.36 -9.16
CA MET A 55 14.31 19.15 -8.68
C MET A 55 14.40 18.11 -9.79
N ARG A 56 13.28 17.82 -10.47
CA ARG A 56 13.22 16.80 -11.54
C ARG A 56 13.96 17.20 -12.81
N ASN A 57 14.10 18.49 -13.13
CA ASN A 57 14.71 18.90 -14.40
C ASN A 57 16.13 19.43 -14.28
N GLU A 58 16.44 20.32 -13.33
CA GLU A 58 17.74 21.00 -13.29
C GLU A 58 18.64 20.46 -12.19
N TRP A 59 18.08 20.20 -11.01
CA TRP A 59 18.84 19.66 -9.90
C TRP A 59 19.37 18.27 -10.24
N ALA A 60 18.55 17.40 -10.84
CA ALA A 60 18.94 16.04 -11.23
C ALA A 60 20.18 16.03 -12.14
N PHE A 61 20.17 16.81 -13.23
CA PHE A 61 21.29 16.86 -14.18
C PHE A 61 22.55 17.51 -13.61
N LYS A 62 22.41 18.40 -12.62
CA LYS A 62 23.55 19.06 -11.96
C LYS A 62 24.19 18.22 -10.87
N ASN A 63 23.40 17.46 -10.12
CA ASN A 63 23.84 16.80 -8.89
C ASN A 63 23.91 15.28 -9.01
N MET A 64 23.29 14.69 -10.03
CA MET A 64 23.38 13.26 -10.33
C MET A 64 24.11 13.05 -11.65
N ARG A 65 24.73 11.89 -11.79
CA ARG A 65 25.32 11.49 -13.08
C ARG A 65 24.21 11.05 -14.03
N GLY A 66 23.84 11.92 -14.96
CA GLY A 66 22.88 11.64 -16.01
C GLY A 66 23.53 11.15 -17.31
N GLU A 67 22.89 10.21 -18.00
CA GLU A 67 23.23 9.80 -19.36
C GLU A 67 21.99 9.80 -20.25
N MET A 68 22.11 10.47 -21.40
CA MET A 68 21.07 10.47 -22.43
C MET A 68 21.26 9.25 -23.31
N VAL A 69 20.30 8.34 -23.27
CA VAL A 69 20.35 7.08 -24.00
C VAL A 69 19.37 7.11 -25.15
N GLN A 70 19.90 7.04 -26.37
CA GLN A 70 19.12 6.86 -27.59
C GLN A 70 18.98 5.36 -27.86
N THR A 71 17.74 4.87 -27.84
CA THR A 71 17.42 3.52 -28.28
C THR A 71 17.12 3.52 -29.77
N LYS A 72 17.54 2.47 -30.49
CA LYS A 72 17.41 2.39 -31.94
C LYS A 72 15.96 2.49 -32.42
N ASP A 73 15.05 1.86 -31.69
CA ASP A 73 13.65 1.64 -32.13
C ASP A 73 12.60 2.24 -31.18
N HIS A 74 13.00 2.88 -30.08
CA HIS A 74 12.07 3.28 -29.01
C HIS A 74 12.25 4.71 -28.48
N GLY A 75 13.15 5.50 -29.07
CA GLY A 75 13.36 6.91 -28.71
C GLY A 75 14.45 7.11 -27.65
N THR A 76 14.41 8.26 -26.99
CA THR A 76 15.47 8.74 -26.09
C THR A 76 14.97 8.80 -24.65
N VAL A 77 15.80 8.37 -23.70
CA VAL A 77 15.53 8.44 -22.26
C VAL A 77 16.74 9.03 -21.53
N ALA A 78 16.49 9.87 -20.52
CA ALA A 78 17.50 10.32 -19.58
C ALA A 78 17.55 9.33 -18.40
N LEU A 79 18.73 8.79 -18.11
CA LEU A 79 18.95 7.87 -17.00
C LEU A 79 19.93 8.50 -16.01
N PHE A 80 19.58 8.47 -14.73
CA PHE A 80 20.36 9.04 -13.64
C PHE A 80 20.88 7.94 -12.73
N HIS A 81 22.18 7.96 -12.48
CA HIS A 81 22.82 7.01 -11.58
C HIS A 81 22.61 7.41 -10.12
N ASN A 82 22.18 6.45 -9.30
CA ASN A 82 22.19 6.57 -7.85
C ASN A 82 23.44 5.88 -7.27
N PRO A 83 24.30 6.62 -6.53
CA PRO A 83 25.55 6.07 -6.01
C PRO A 83 25.36 5.09 -4.84
N THR A 84 24.24 5.13 -4.12
CA THR A 84 23.99 4.27 -2.95
C THR A 84 23.58 2.87 -3.37
N THR A 85 22.69 2.75 -4.35
CA THR A 85 22.21 1.47 -4.87
C THR A 85 23.04 0.95 -6.05
N ASP A 86 23.92 1.79 -6.61
CA ASP A 86 24.69 1.53 -7.83
C ASP A 86 23.81 1.19 -9.05
N THR A 87 22.65 1.86 -9.16
CA THR A 87 21.64 1.60 -10.20
C THR A 87 21.29 2.86 -11.00
N TRP A 88 20.68 2.66 -12.16
CA TRP A 88 20.27 3.71 -13.08
C TRP A 88 18.75 3.83 -13.13
N HIS A 89 18.25 5.06 -13.14
CA HIS A 89 16.84 5.37 -12.98
C HIS A 89 16.38 6.39 -14.01
N SER A 90 15.20 6.17 -14.59
CA SER A 90 14.50 7.24 -15.30
C SER A 90 14.11 8.37 -14.35
N ILE A 91 13.87 9.58 -14.84
CA ILE A 91 13.54 10.72 -13.97
C ILE A 91 12.28 10.47 -13.13
N ASP A 92 11.28 9.78 -13.70
CA ASP A 92 10.04 9.39 -13.02
C ASP A 92 10.24 8.41 -11.85
N ALA A 93 11.38 7.70 -11.84
CA ALA A 93 11.75 6.80 -10.76
C ALA A 93 12.39 7.55 -9.58
N LEU A 94 12.60 8.86 -9.66
CA LEU A 94 13.23 9.64 -8.60
C LEU A 94 12.21 10.37 -7.73
N ASP A 95 12.32 10.20 -6.43
CA ASP A 95 11.59 10.95 -5.42
C ASP A 95 12.40 12.12 -4.88
N ILE A 96 11.71 13.23 -4.63
CA ILE A 96 12.24 14.36 -3.86
C ILE A 96 12.15 14.00 -2.39
N ASP A 97 13.27 14.12 -1.70
CA ASP A 97 13.40 13.84 -0.28
C ASP A 97 14.29 14.88 0.39
N HIS A 98 14.31 14.86 1.71
CA HIS A 98 15.13 15.74 2.52
C HIS A 98 16.44 15.06 2.93
N ALA A 99 17.56 15.74 2.74
CA ALA A 99 18.87 15.29 3.21
C ALA A 99 18.91 15.19 4.74
N THR A 100 18.43 16.23 5.43
CA THR A 100 18.10 16.21 6.86
C THR A 100 16.61 15.92 7.01
N PRO A 101 16.19 14.95 7.85
CA PRO A 101 14.77 14.68 8.07
C PRO A 101 13.96 15.96 8.28
N TRP A 102 12.89 16.14 7.50
CA TRP A 102 12.20 17.44 7.39
C TRP A 102 11.76 18.04 8.72
N LYS A 103 11.34 17.21 9.71
CA LYS A 103 11.02 17.67 11.07
C LYS A 103 12.23 18.28 11.76
N GLN A 104 13.37 17.59 11.70
CA GLN A 104 14.62 18.08 12.26
C GLN A 104 15.08 19.35 11.52
N HIS A 105 14.89 19.42 10.20
CA HIS A 105 15.19 20.64 9.44
C HIS A 105 14.34 21.82 9.87
N CYS A 106 13.03 21.62 10.10
CA CYS A 106 12.15 22.66 10.64
C CYS A 106 12.61 23.15 12.02
N VAL A 107 13.02 22.23 12.90
CA VAL A 107 13.62 22.57 14.21
C VAL A 107 14.90 23.39 14.03
N ASN A 108 15.81 22.95 13.16
CA ASN A 108 17.07 23.66 12.89
C ASN A 108 16.86 25.07 12.32
N LYS A 109 15.74 25.30 11.62
CA LYS A 109 15.35 26.60 11.06
C LYS A 109 14.50 27.45 12.02
N GLY A 110 14.21 26.95 13.23
CA GLY A 110 13.36 27.64 14.20
C GLY A 110 11.95 27.92 13.64
N VAL A 111 11.35 26.93 12.99
CA VAL A 111 10.00 27.09 12.42
C VAL A 111 8.95 27.15 13.54
N ASP A 112 8.22 28.27 13.59
CA ASP A 112 7.18 28.50 14.61
C ASP A 112 5.77 28.63 14.02
N ASN A 113 5.63 28.69 12.69
CA ASN A 113 4.34 28.83 12.01
C ASN A 113 4.27 27.98 10.74
N GLN A 114 3.05 27.69 10.29
CA GLN A 114 2.80 26.80 9.15
C GLN A 114 3.42 27.32 7.85
N ALA A 115 3.39 28.63 7.59
CA ALA A 115 3.99 29.18 6.38
C ALA A 115 5.51 28.94 6.33
N ASP A 116 6.20 29.16 7.45
CA ASP A 116 7.63 28.88 7.56
C ASP A 116 7.94 27.38 7.53
N ALA A 117 7.05 26.53 8.03
CA ALA A 117 7.17 25.08 7.90
C ALA A 117 7.14 24.65 6.42
N ILE A 118 6.19 25.18 5.64
CA ILE A 118 6.08 24.87 4.21
C ILE A 118 7.29 25.42 3.44
N ARG A 119 7.79 26.61 3.79
CA ARG A 119 9.02 27.18 3.20
C ARG A 119 10.25 26.33 3.53
N ALA A 120 10.46 25.96 4.78
CA ALA A 120 11.56 25.09 5.19
C ALA A 120 11.47 23.70 4.55
N TYR A 121 10.25 23.19 4.36
CA TYR A 121 9.99 21.94 3.64
C TYR A 121 10.42 22.02 2.16
N ASN A 122 10.38 23.22 1.58
CA ASN A 122 10.77 23.49 0.19
C ASN A 122 12.18 24.09 0.06
N ASP A 123 12.97 24.10 1.12
CA ASP A 123 14.34 24.60 1.11
C ASP A 123 15.21 23.70 0.23
N VAL A 124 15.49 24.14 -1.00
CA VAL A 124 16.22 23.33 -2.00
C VAL A 124 17.63 22.97 -1.54
N GLY A 125 18.19 23.72 -0.59
CA GLY A 125 19.48 23.40 0.05
C GLY A 125 19.44 22.16 0.94
N ASN A 126 18.25 21.70 1.34
CA ASN A 126 18.05 20.46 2.10
C ASN A 126 17.35 19.37 1.29
N LEU A 127 17.16 19.55 -0.02
CA LEU A 127 16.52 18.54 -0.87
C LEU A 127 17.55 17.68 -1.61
N ARG A 128 17.14 16.44 -1.91
CA ARG A 128 17.87 15.47 -2.73
C ARG A 128 16.90 14.67 -3.58
N LEU A 129 17.43 14.00 -4.60
CA LEU A 129 16.73 12.94 -5.33
C LEU A 129 17.29 11.56 -4.98
N LEU A 130 16.41 10.58 -4.83
CA LEU A 130 16.77 9.17 -4.72
C LEU A 130 15.72 8.28 -5.39
N PRO A 131 16.04 7.02 -5.70
CA PRO A 131 15.08 6.06 -6.25
C PRO A 131 13.85 5.93 -5.35
N ALA A 132 12.67 5.97 -5.95
CA ALA A 132 11.39 5.89 -5.27
C ALA A 132 11.27 4.62 -4.43
N VAL A 133 11.78 3.50 -4.94
CA VAL A 133 11.75 2.22 -4.23
C VAL A 133 12.64 2.23 -2.99
N GLN A 134 13.78 2.93 -3.04
CA GLN A 134 14.60 3.18 -1.86
C GLN A 134 13.87 4.09 -0.86
N ASN A 135 13.21 5.14 -1.35
CA ASN A 135 12.48 6.08 -0.51
C ASN A 135 11.28 5.44 0.22
N ARG A 136 10.44 4.69 -0.51
CA ARG A 136 9.28 3.97 0.03
C ARG A 136 9.70 2.80 0.92
N GLY A 137 10.82 2.15 0.59
CA GLY A 137 11.40 1.06 1.35
C GLY A 137 12.40 1.49 2.41
N ARG A 138 12.48 2.79 2.76
CA ARG A 138 13.59 3.37 3.53
C ARG A 138 13.96 2.57 4.77
N ASP A 139 13.00 2.28 5.65
CA ASP A 139 13.29 1.53 6.87
C ASP A 139 13.90 0.15 6.57
N SER A 140 13.41 -0.54 5.54
CA SER A 140 13.98 -1.84 5.11
C SER A 140 15.32 -1.70 4.41
N ALA A 141 15.49 -0.66 3.59
CA ALA A 141 16.72 -0.40 2.85
C ALA A 141 17.85 -0.01 3.81
N ASP A 142 17.57 0.96 4.69
CA ASP A 142 18.49 1.45 5.70
C ASP A 142 18.83 0.34 6.70
N LEU A 143 17.87 -0.51 7.10
CA LEU A 143 18.16 -1.65 7.96
C LEU A 143 19.17 -2.60 7.30
N VAL A 144 18.94 -3.02 6.05
CA VAL A 144 19.84 -3.95 5.35
C VAL A 144 21.20 -3.29 5.11
N TYR A 145 21.20 -2.04 4.66
CA TYR A 145 22.40 -1.27 4.37
C TYR A 145 23.26 -1.04 5.61
N ASN A 146 22.66 -0.60 6.73
CA ASN A 146 23.38 -0.31 7.97
C ASN A 146 23.83 -1.59 8.70
N THR A 147 23.11 -2.70 8.55
CA THR A 147 23.45 -3.97 9.20
C THR A 147 24.53 -4.74 8.43
N HIS A 148 24.43 -4.81 7.11
CA HIS A 148 25.28 -5.68 6.28
C HIS A 148 26.30 -4.90 5.42
N GLY A 149 26.06 -3.62 5.14
CA GLY A 149 26.91 -2.75 4.33
C GLY A 149 26.59 -2.78 2.82
N PRO A 150 27.10 -1.78 2.06
CA PRO A 150 26.78 -1.56 0.64
C PRO A 150 27.26 -2.66 -0.32
N ASN A 151 28.23 -3.47 0.08
CA ASN A 151 28.80 -4.53 -0.76
C ASN A 151 28.35 -5.93 -0.34
N SER A 152 27.35 -6.03 0.54
CA SER A 152 26.87 -7.30 1.06
C SER A 152 25.97 -8.03 0.06
N PRO A 153 25.98 -9.38 0.05
CA PRO A 153 25.00 -10.17 -0.68
C PRO A 153 23.55 -9.81 -0.33
N GLU A 154 23.28 -9.45 0.91
CA GLU A 154 21.96 -9.04 1.39
C GLU A 154 21.51 -7.71 0.77
N TRP A 155 22.40 -6.72 0.69
CA TRP A 155 22.12 -5.47 -0.01
C TRP A 155 21.90 -5.71 -1.51
N GLN A 156 22.77 -6.49 -2.14
CA GLN A 156 22.63 -6.82 -3.56
C GLN A 156 21.33 -7.59 -3.84
N LYS A 157 20.93 -8.50 -2.94
CA LYS A 157 19.63 -9.17 -3.03
C LYS A 157 18.49 -8.18 -2.88
N TRP A 158 18.55 -7.27 -1.91
CA TRP A 158 17.52 -6.24 -1.71
C TRP A 158 17.33 -5.38 -2.96
N VAL A 159 18.44 -4.95 -3.59
CA VAL A 159 18.47 -4.20 -4.85
C VAL A 159 17.86 -5.04 -5.98
N ASN A 160 18.33 -6.28 -6.18
CA ASN A 160 17.87 -7.14 -7.26
C ASN A 160 16.37 -7.51 -7.14
N ASP A 161 15.88 -7.82 -5.94
CA ASP A 161 14.47 -8.17 -5.71
C ASP A 161 13.51 -7.02 -6.09
N ARG A 162 13.99 -5.77 -6.05
CA ARG A 162 13.17 -4.56 -6.17
C ARG A 162 13.35 -3.83 -7.49
N LEU A 163 14.58 -3.79 -7.98
CA LEU A 163 14.99 -3.05 -9.17
C LEU A 163 15.38 -3.98 -10.33
N GLY A 164 15.66 -5.25 -10.05
CA GLY A 164 16.04 -6.24 -11.05
C GLY A 164 14.87 -6.66 -11.94
N PHE A 165 15.22 -7.11 -13.13
CA PHE A 165 14.28 -7.70 -14.09
C PHE A 165 15.03 -8.71 -14.95
N ASP A 166 14.45 -9.88 -15.17
CA ASP A 166 15.02 -10.88 -16.09
C ASP A 166 14.10 -11.01 -17.31
N PRO A 167 14.45 -10.48 -18.49
CA PRO A 167 13.60 -10.57 -19.67
C PRO A 167 13.35 -12.01 -20.13
N SER A 168 14.20 -12.96 -19.72
CA SER A 168 14.08 -14.39 -20.05
C SER A 168 13.25 -15.20 -19.04
N ALA A 169 12.96 -14.63 -17.87
CA ALA A 169 12.19 -15.33 -16.84
C ALA A 169 10.77 -15.66 -17.32
N GLN A 170 10.35 -16.91 -17.11
CA GLN A 170 8.96 -17.29 -17.27
C GLN A 170 8.13 -16.70 -16.13
N ARG A 171 7.25 -15.76 -16.48
CA ARG A 171 6.37 -15.13 -15.51
C ARG A 171 5.02 -15.86 -15.46
N PRO A 172 4.46 -16.04 -14.25
CA PRO A 172 3.16 -16.68 -14.11
C PRO A 172 2.09 -15.81 -14.78
N VAL A 173 1.32 -16.40 -15.71
CA VAL A 173 0.24 -15.71 -16.42
C VAL A 173 -0.92 -15.46 -15.46
N TYR A 174 -1.32 -14.19 -15.30
CA TYR A 174 -2.49 -13.81 -14.52
C TYR A 174 -3.76 -14.43 -15.12
N ASP A 175 -4.52 -15.12 -14.26
CA ASP A 175 -5.76 -15.82 -14.59
C ASP A 175 -6.89 -15.07 -13.90
N GLN A 176 -7.68 -14.32 -14.68
CA GLN A 176 -8.80 -13.52 -14.18
C GLN A 176 -9.85 -14.35 -13.44
N GLU A 177 -9.97 -15.66 -13.66
CA GLU A 177 -10.95 -16.48 -12.94
C GLU A 177 -10.42 -16.98 -11.60
N ARG A 178 -9.10 -17.23 -11.51
CA ARG A 178 -8.47 -17.87 -10.35
C ARG A 178 -7.74 -16.91 -9.42
N ASP A 179 -7.28 -15.78 -9.95
CA ASP A 179 -6.41 -14.83 -9.24
C ASP A 179 -7.17 -13.60 -8.70
N LEU A 180 -8.48 -13.47 -8.95
CA LEU A 180 -9.29 -12.46 -8.27
C LEU A 180 -9.29 -12.69 -6.75
N ALA A 181 -9.45 -11.62 -5.96
CA ALA A 181 -9.55 -11.78 -4.51
C ALA A 181 -10.62 -12.80 -4.11
N ARG A 182 -10.22 -13.67 -3.18
CA ARG A 182 -11.16 -14.53 -2.47
C ARG A 182 -12.14 -13.65 -1.70
N ARG A 183 -13.41 -13.71 -2.10
CA ARG A 183 -14.51 -13.00 -1.45
C ARG A 183 -14.71 -13.60 -0.06
N ASN A 184 -14.95 -12.75 0.92
CA ASN A 184 -15.42 -13.18 2.23
C ASN A 184 -16.83 -12.63 2.45
N LYS A 185 -17.56 -13.23 3.39
CA LYS A 185 -18.94 -12.84 3.68
C LYS A 185 -19.08 -11.34 3.96
N SER A 186 -18.10 -10.75 4.65
CA SER A 186 -18.10 -9.33 4.99
C SER A 186 -17.93 -8.40 3.78
N THR A 187 -17.22 -8.77 2.72
CA THR A 187 -17.16 -7.94 1.49
C THR A 187 -18.38 -8.13 0.60
N MET A 188 -18.98 -9.32 0.60
CA MET A 188 -20.14 -9.63 -0.26
C MET A 188 -21.45 -9.04 0.25
N GLU A 189 -21.60 -8.84 1.56
CA GLU A 189 -22.86 -8.37 2.15
C GLU A 189 -22.83 -6.89 2.57
N THR A 190 -21.65 -6.24 2.55
CA THR A 190 -21.53 -4.82 2.90
C THR A 190 -21.98 -3.95 1.72
N PRO A 191 -23.05 -3.13 1.87
CA PRO A 191 -23.45 -2.18 0.84
C PRO A 191 -22.32 -1.21 0.54
N TRP A 192 -22.25 -0.77 -0.71
CA TRP A 192 -21.29 0.25 -1.13
C TRP A 192 -21.95 1.18 -2.15
N SER A 193 -21.62 2.46 -2.09
CA SER A 193 -22.06 3.46 -3.06
C SER A 193 -20.89 4.22 -3.69
N PRO A 194 -21.04 4.77 -4.91
CA PRO A 194 -19.99 5.60 -5.53
C PRO A 194 -19.51 6.77 -4.66
N ASP A 195 -20.37 7.29 -3.77
CA ASP A 195 -20.03 8.39 -2.85
C ASP A 195 -19.02 7.99 -1.75
N GLU A 196 -18.88 6.69 -1.47
CA GLU A 196 -17.82 6.16 -0.61
C GLU A 196 -16.45 6.17 -1.32
N GLY A 197 -16.47 6.26 -2.65
CA GLY A 197 -15.29 6.32 -3.50
C GLY A 197 -14.37 5.11 -3.32
N ARG A 198 -13.10 5.30 -3.63
CA ARG A 198 -12.09 4.23 -3.54
C ARG A 198 -11.53 4.03 -2.13
N LYS A 199 -12.04 4.76 -1.13
CA LYS A 199 -11.51 4.72 0.23
C LYS A 199 -11.60 3.29 0.79
N GLY A 200 -10.45 2.71 1.11
CA GLY A 200 -10.36 1.33 1.62
C GLY A 200 -10.51 0.26 0.53
N LEU A 201 -10.41 0.62 -0.75
CA LEU A 201 -10.10 -0.29 -1.83
C LEU A 201 -8.58 -0.36 -2.01
N SER A 202 -8.09 -1.51 -2.45
CA SER A 202 -6.67 -1.73 -2.71
C SER A 202 -6.53 -2.73 -3.86
N PHE A 203 -5.37 -2.70 -4.51
CA PHE A 203 -5.01 -3.78 -5.42
C PHE A 203 -4.88 -5.10 -4.65
N ASP A 204 -5.38 -6.16 -5.25
CA ASP A 204 -5.25 -7.51 -4.72
C ASP A 204 -3.82 -7.99 -4.83
N ALA A 205 -3.41 -8.88 -3.94
CA ALA A 205 -2.04 -9.40 -3.91
C ALA A 205 -1.64 -10.05 -5.25
N ALA A 206 -2.57 -10.73 -5.92
CA ALA A 206 -2.30 -11.30 -7.23
C ALA A 206 -2.26 -10.25 -8.34
N VAL A 207 -2.99 -9.14 -8.22
CA VAL A 207 -2.88 -8.00 -9.15
C VAL A 207 -1.54 -7.28 -8.94
N ALA A 208 -1.22 -6.91 -7.70
CA ALA A 208 0.01 -6.25 -7.32
C ALA A 208 1.29 -7.09 -7.54
N GLY A 209 1.16 -8.43 -7.57
CA GLY A 209 2.26 -9.35 -7.83
C GLY A 209 2.22 -9.94 -9.24
N LYS A 210 1.34 -10.92 -9.44
CA LYS A 210 1.30 -11.77 -10.65
C LYS A 210 0.91 -10.99 -11.90
N TRP A 211 -0.14 -10.17 -11.86
CA TRP A 211 -0.53 -9.33 -12.99
C TRP A 211 0.53 -8.28 -13.30
N TYR A 212 1.03 -7.57 -12.27
CA TYR A 212 2.07 -6.56 -12.43
C TYR A 212 3.32 -7.12 -13.14
N GLU A 213 3.84 -8.27 -12.68
CA GLU A 213 4.99 -8.91 -13.32
C GLU A 213 4.69 -9.35 -14.75
N ALA A 214 3.53 -9.97 -15.01
CA ALA A 214 3.13 -10.35 -16.37
C ALA A 214 3.08 -9.12 -17.29
N LYS A 215 2.51 -8.01 -16.83
CA LYS A 215 2.46 -6.74 -17.58
C LYS A 215 3.80 -6.06 -17.72
N LEU A 216 4.73 -6.20 -16.76
CA LEU A 216 6.11 -5.75 -16.96
C LEU A 216 6.77 -6.51 -18.11
N GLY A 217 6.51 -7.81 -18.23
CA GLY A 217 6.95 -8.62 -19.37
C GLY A 217 6.43 -8.11 -20.71
N GLU A 218 5.15 -7.74 -20.78
CA GLU A 218 4.54 -7.14 -21.98
C GLU A 218 5.07 -5.73 -22.28
N ALA A 219 5.32 -4.93 -21.25
CA ALA A 219 5.78 -3.55 -21.36
C ALA A 219 7.28 -3.43 -21.65
N TYR A 220 8.05 -4.48 -21.41
CA TYR A 220 9.49 -4.51 -21.66
C TYR A 220 9.79 -4.18 -23.13
N ALA A 221 10.58 -3.14 -23.34
CA ALA A 221 10.95 -2.67 -24.67
C ALA A 221 12.36 -3.09 -25.05
N THR A 222 13.34 -2.76 -24.21
CA THR A 222 14.75 -2.99 -24.53
C THR A 222 15.64 -2.92 -23.30
N SER A 223 16.93 -3.18 -23.48
CA SER A 223 17.94 -3.04 -22.45
C SER A 223 19.13 -2.22 -22.97
N VAL A 224 19.74 -1.43 -22.09
CA VAL A 224 20.89 -0.60 -22.40
C VAL A 224 22.00 -0.88 -21.40
N ASN A 225 23.24 -0.98 -21.89
CA ASN A 225 24.40 -1.27 -21.05
C ASN A 225 25.05 0.05 -20.64
N LEU A 226 25.04 0.37 -19.35
CA LEU A 226 25.62 1.60 -18.82
C LEU A 226 26.74 1.26 -17.85
N LYS A 227 27.81 2.06 -17.87
CA LYS A 227 28.94 1.89 -16.97
C LYS A 227 28.68 2.65 -15.68
N SER A 228 28.64 1.96 -14.55
CA SER A 228 28.59 2.59 -13.23
C SER A 228 29.74 3.59 -13.06
N PRO A 229 29.46 4.85 -12.71
CA PRO A 229 30.46 5.83 -12.34
C PRO A 229 31.17 5.50 -11.02
N THR A 230 30.50 4.77 -10.12
CA THR A 230 31.02 4.43 -8.78
C THR A 230 31.92 3.21 -8.82
N THR A 231 31.51 2.15 -9.52
CA THR A 231 32.22 0.86 -9.52
C THR A 231 32.94 0.56 -10.83
N GLY A 232 32.59 1.27 -11.92
CA GLY A 232 33.11 0.96 -13.26
C GLY A 232 32.49 -0.27 -13.90
N ASN A 233 31.60 -0.98 -13.20
CA ASN A 233 30.91 -2.16 -13.72
C ASN A 233 29.90 -1.76 -14.78
N VAL A 234 29.73 -2.60 -15.79
CA VAL A 234 28.67 -2.42 -16.78
C VAL A 234 27.41 -3.09 -16.26
N THR A 235 26.36 -2.31 -16.06
CA THR A 235 25.04 -2.79 -15.66
C THR A 235 24.09 -2.73 -16.84
N GLN A 236 23.25 -3.77 -16.97
CA GLN A 236 22.18 -3.80 -17.95
C GLN A 236 20.95 -3.13 -17.33
N VAL A 237 20.49 -2.05 -17.94
CA VAL A 237 19.31 -1.28 -17.50
C VAL A 237 18.15 -1.65 -18.41
N HIS A 238 17.10 -2.22 -17.81
CA HIS A 238 15.89 -2.61 -18.53
C HIS A 238 14.92 -1.44 -18.63
N LEU A 239 14.41 -1.22 -19.85
CA LEU A 239 13.50 -0.13 -20.18
C LEU A 239 12.13 -0.66 -20.60
N PHE A 240 11.10 0.01 -20.12
CA PHE A 240 9.69 -0.37 -20.26
C PHE A 240 8.90 0.78 -20.84
N LYS A 241 7.87 0.48 -21.65
CA LYS A 241 6.95 1.49 -22.15
C LYS A 241 5.87 1.80 -21.13
N CYS A 242 5.71 3.08 -20.81
CA CYS A 242 4.55 3.59 -20.10
C CYS A 242 3.28 3.34 -20.92
N GLY A 243 2.27 2.70 -20.34
CA GLY A 243 1.00 2.41 -21.00
C GLY A 243 0.14 3.63 -21.29
N ALA A 244 0.41 4.79 -20.66
CA ALA A 244 -0.30 6.04 -20.92
C ALA A 244 0.45 6.95 -21.90
N SER A 245 1.73 7.23 -21.63
CA SER A 245 2.53 8.19 -22.42
C SER A 245 3.38 7.55 -23.52
N GLY A 246 3.57 6.23 -23.49
CA GLY A 246 4.49 5.52 -24.39
C GLY A 246 5.98 5.76 -24.09
N GLN A 247 6.31 6.62 -23.14
CA GLN A 247 7.69 6.94 -22.77
C GLN A 247 8.43 5.71 -22.22
N LEU A 248 9.74 5.68 -22.47
CA LEU A 248 10.63 4.67 -21.89
C LEU A 248 11.00 5.03 -20.47
N LEU A 249 10.84 4.08 -19.57
CA LEU A 249 11.06 4.24 -18.14
C LEU A 249 11.78 3.02 -17.56
N THR A 250 12.38 3.20 -16.39
CA THR A 250 12.90 2.08 -15.60
C THR A 250 11.77 1.40 -14.82
N ARG A 251 11.96 0.13 -14.42
CA ARG A 251 10.96 -0.69 -13.71
C ARG A 251 10.29 0.06 -12.54
N ASP A 252 11.10 0.76 -11.78
CA ASP A 252 10.73 1.45 -10.54
C ASP A 252 10.05 2.80 -10.73
N ALA A 253 9.92 3.25 -11.98
CA ALA A 253 9.07 4.38 -12.35
C ALA A 253 7.64 3.95 -12.69
N LEU A 254 7.35 2.64 -12.76
CA LEU A 254 6.03 2.14 -13.11
C LEU A 254 5.20 1.82 -11.86
N ASP A 255 3.97 2.31 -11.84
CA ASP A 255 2.92 1.94 -10.89
C ASP A 255 1.71 1.37 -11.68
N ILE A 256 0.77 0.74 -10.96
CA ILE A 256 -0.51 0.30 -11.52
C ILE A 256 -1.48 1.48 -11.50
N ASP A 257 -2.18 1.69 -12.62
CA ASP A 257 -3.18 2.75 -12.78
C ASP A 257 -4.39 2.24 -13.55
N HIS A 258 -5.52 2.92 -13.37
CA HIS A 258 -6.74 2.66 -14.12
C HIS A 258 -6.73 3.42 -15.45
N ARG A 259 -7.13 2.75 -16.53
CA ARG A 259 -7.31 3.38 -17.85
C ARG A 259 -8.45 4.38 -17.80
N VAL A 260 -9.52 4.02 -17.10
CA VAL A 260 -10.67 4.86 -16.78
C VAL A 260 -10.67 5.12 -15.27
N PRO A 261 -10.65 6.39 -14.84
CA PRO A 261 -10.69 6.74 -13.42
C PRO A 261 -11.82 6.03 -12.68
N PHE A 262 -11.53 5.55 -11.48
CA PHE A 262 -12.47 4.73 -10.72
C PHE A 262 -13.77 5.49 -10.38
N GLU A 263 -13.73 6.82 -10.25
CA GLU A 263 -14.88 7.69 -10.02
C GLU A 263 -15.86 7.70 -11.19
N ILE A 264 -15.34 7.49 -12.41
CA ILE A 264 -16.16 7.36 -13.62
C ILE A 264 -16.71 5.94 -13.69
N LEU A 265 -15.85 4.93 -13.51
CA LEU A 265 -16.22 3.52 -13.55
C LEU A 265 -17.31 3.20 -12.51
N SER A 266 -17.14 3.68 -11.27
CA SER A 266 -18.07 3.46 -10.17
C SER A 266 -19.47 4.00 -10.44
N LYS A 267 -19.58 5.14 -11.13
CA LYS A 267 -20.88 5.69 -11.56
C LYS A 267 -21.49 4.84 -12.68
N ASP A 268 -20.67 4.33 -13.60
CA ASP A 268 -21.14 3.43 -14.67
C ASP A 268 -21.67 2.11 -14.10
N MET A 269 -21.07 1.60 -13.02
CA MET A 269 -21.53 0.39 -12.32
C MET A 269 -23.01 0.45 -11.91
N LEU A 270 -23.55 1.63 -11.59
CA LEU A 270 -24.96 1.81 -11.22
C LEU A 270 -25.91 1.39 -12.35
N LYS A 271 -25.51 1.49 -13.62
CA LYS A 271 -26.32 1.04 -14.77
C LYS A 271 -26.62 -0.47 -14.71
N TYR A 272 -25.78 -1.23 -14.02
CA TYR A 272 -25.87 -2.69 -13.91
C TYR A 272 -26.42 -3.15 -12.55
N ALA A 273 -26.68 -2.21 -11.63
CA ALA A 273 -27.30 -2.44 -10.33
C ALA A 273 -28.38 -1.36 -10.04
N PRO A 274 -29.46 -1.31 -10.84
CA PRO A 274 -30.44 -0.21 -10.81
C PRO A 274 -31.17 -0.04 -9.47
N ASP A 275 -31.21 -1.09 -8.63
CA ASP A 275 -31.90 -1.09 -7.33
C ASP A 275 -30.95 -0.86 -6.12
N SER A 276 -29.78 -0.25 -6.33
CA SER A 276 -28.80 0.12 -5.28
C SER A 276 -28.06 -1.05 -4.61
N GLY A 277 -28.11 -2.26 -5.17
CA GLY A 277 -27.49 -3.47 -4.62
C GLY A 277 -25.97 -3.59 -4.80
N LEU A 278 -25.25 -2.48 -4.97
CA LEU A 278 -23.80 -2.52 -5.04
C LEU A 278 -23.22 -2.86 -3.66
N THR A 279 -22.17 -3.67 -3.67
CA THR A 279 -21.50 -4.13 -2.46
C THR A 279 -20.03 -3.78 -2.56
N ARG A 280 -19.35 -3.78 -1.42
CA ARG A 280 -17.90 -3.52 -1.40
C ARG A 280 -17.12 -4.54 -2.23
N ALA A 281 -17.61 -5.76 -2.38
CA ALA A 281 -17.06 -6.74 -3.30
C ALA A 281 -17.13 -6.26 -4.74
N HIS A 282 -18.28 -5.75 -5.20
CA HIS A 282 -18.41 -5.22 -6.57
C HIS A 282 -17.46 -4.04 -6.83
N ALA A 283 -17.36 -3.11 -5.88
CA ALA A 283 -16.43 -1.98 -5.98
C ALA A 283 -14.98 -2.46 -6.04
N LYS A 284 -14.64 -3.47 -5.24
CA LYS A 284 -13.30 -4.06 -5.23
C LYS A 284 -12.99 -4.81 -6.52
N ASP A 285 -13.95 -5.54 -7.09
CA ASP A 285 -13.81 -6.24 -8.38
C ASP A 285 -13.56 -5.22 -9.50
N ALA A 286 -14.35 -4.15 -9.55
CA ALA A 286 -14.16 -3.06 -10.51
C ALA A 286 -12.81 -2.34 -10.34
N TYR A 287 -12.36 -2.13 -9.09
CA TYR A 287 -11.05 -1.54 -8.81
C TYR A 287 -9.89 -2.46 -9.21
N ASN A 288 -10.10 -3.78 -9.22
CA ASN A 288 -9.10 -4.77 -9.60
C ASN A 288 -9.30 -5.31 -11.02
N ASP A 289 -10.19 -4.68 -11.80
CA ASP A 289 -10.51 -5.10 -13.16
C ASP A 289 -9.30 -4.91 -14.07
N THR A 290 -8.58 -6.00 -14.31
CA THR A 290 -7.34 -5.99 -15.09
C THR A 290 -7.50 -5.51 -16.54
N ASP A 291 -8.72 -5.51 -17.10
CA ASP A 291 -8.99 -4.93 -18.42
C ASP A 291 -8.94 -3.39 -18.35
N ASN A 292 -9.31 -2.82 -17.20
CA ASN A 292 -9.19 -1.41 -16.90
C ASN A 292 -7.82 -1.04 -16.29
N LEU A 293 -6.87 -1.96 -16.12
CA LEU A 293 -5.56 -1.63 -15.56
C LEU A 293 -4.49 -1.42 -16.66
N ARG A 294 -3.49 -0.61 -16.33
CA ARG A 294 -2.26 -0.41 -17.12
C ARG A 294 -1.06 -0.17 -16.20
N LEU A 295 0.14 -0.41 -16.73
CA LEU A 295 1.37 0.10 -16.13
C LEU A 295 1.59 1.53 -16.62
N VAL A 296 1.83 2.47 -15.70
CA VAL A 296 2.02 3.88 -16.03
C VAL A 296 3.24 4.43 -15.32
N GLY A 297 3.96 5.33 -16.01
CA GLY A 297 5.01 6.12 -15.40
C GLY A 297 4.44 7.07 -14.36
N ARG A 298 5.16 7.30 -13.27
CA ARG A 298 4.68 8.14 -12.17
C ARG A 298 4.33 9.58 -12.58
N SER A 299 5.01 10.17 -13.56
CA SER A 299 4.65 11.51 -14.06
C SER A 299 3.33 11.51 -14.85
N ALA A 300 3.01 10.39 -15.50
CA ALA A 300 1.78 10.18 -16.26
C ALA A 300 0.67 9.52 -15.43
N ASN A 301 0.98 9.09 -14.21
CA ASN A 301 0.03 8.54 -13.26
C ASN A 301 -0.86 9.67 -12.75
N SER A 302 -1.93 9.91 -13.51
CA SER A 302 -2.97 10.88 -13.16
C SER A 302 -3.75 10.43 -11.93
N GLY A 303 -3.63 9.16 -11.52
CA GLY A 303 -4.45 8.47 -10.53
C GLY A 303 -4.11 8.68 -9.05
N HIS A 304 -2.93 9.21 -8.71
CA HIS A 304 -2.51 9.22 -7.30
C HIS A 304 -2.03 10.56 -6.76
N GLU A 305 -1.38 11.41 -7.58
CA GLU A 305 -0.95 12.75 -7.15
C GLU A 305 -1.95 13.84 -7.54
N TRP A 306 -2.68 13.70 -8.66
CA TRP A 306 -3.66 14.69 -9.17
C TRP A 306 -5.09 14.48 -8.68
N GLU A 307 -5.36 13.29 -8.16
CA GLU A 307 -6.65 12.96 -7.58
C GLU A 307 -6.69 13.25 -6.09
N LEU A 308 -5.59 13.68 -5.48
CA LEU A 308 -5.62 14.27 -4.16
C LEU A 308 -5.87 15.78 -4.28
N ASP A 309 -6.78 16.30 -3.48
CA ASP A 309 -6.94 17.73 -3.33
C ASP A 309 -5.77 18.33 -2.53
N ARG A 310 -5.79 19.66 -2.36
CA ARG A 310 -4.78 20.38 -1.55
C ARG A 310 -4.70 19.95 -0.08
N HIS A 311 -5.57 19.06 0.37
CA HIS A 311 -5.62 18.49 1.72
C HIS A 311 -5.22 17.02 1.74
N GLY A 312 -4.69 16.49 0.63
CA GLY A 312 -4.29 15.08 0.53
C GLY A 312 -5.48 14.13 0.54
N GLN A 313 -6.69 14.60 0.23
CA GLN A 313 -7.91 13.79 0.16
C GLN A 313 -8.27 13.48 -1.29
N PHE A 314 -8.73 12.26 -1.56
CA PHE A 314 -9.17 11.93 -2.91
C PHE A 314 -10.34 12.83 -3.37
N ARG A 315 -10.27 13.28 -4.62
CA ARG A 315 -11.22 14.16 -5.32
C ARG A 315 -12.49 13.42 -5.75
N ASP A 316 -12.83 12.33 -5.07
CA ASP A 316 -14.00 11.48 -5.32
C ASP A 316 -15.33 12.28 -5.31
N LYS A 317 -15.35 13.42 -4.60
CA LYS A 317 -16.51 14.33 -4.49
C LYS A 317 -16.55 15.45 -5.54
N VAL A 318 -15.50 15.58 -6.35
CA VAL A 318 -15.46 16.57 -7.44
C VAL A 318 -16.11 15.95 -8.66
N GLU A 319 -17.05 16.67 -9.30
CA GLU A 319 -17.62 16.24 -10.57
C GLU A 319 -16.54 16.31 -11.66
N ILE A 320 -15.84 15.19 -11.88
CA ILE A 320 -14.95 15.05 -13.04
C ILE A 320 -15.84 14.87 -14.26
N LYS A 321 -15.98 15.93 -15.05
CA LYS A 321 -16.61 15.84 -16.37
C LYS A 321 -15.57 15.28 -17.34
N PRO A 322 -15.78 14.11 -17.95
CA PRO A 322 -14.86 13.62 -18.97
C PRO A 322 -14.75 14.66 -20.08
N MET A 323 -13.54 15.13 -20.39
CA MET A 323 -13.38 16.07 -21.50
C MET A 323 -13.54 15.31 -22.82
N ARG A 324 -14.14 15.97 -23.80
CA ARG A 324 -14.44 15.37 -25.10
C ARG A 324 -13.12 14.99 -25.79
N GLY A 325 -12.82 13.69 -25.85
CA GLY A 325 -11.60 13.15 -26.45
C GLY A 325 -10.70 12.37 -25.48
N ASP A 326 -10.92 12.47 -24.17
CA ASP A 326 -10.09 11.78 -23.17
C ASP A 326 -10.36 10.27 -23.11
N TYR A 327 -11.57 9.85 -23.48
CA TYR A 327 -12.02 8.45 -23.48
C TYR A 327 -12.98 8.20 -24.65
N THR A 328 -12.94 7.00 -25.24
CA THR A 328 -14.00 6.50 -26.12
C THR A 328 -15.19 6.00 -25.29
N GLU A 329 -16.41 6.00 -25.84
CA GLU A 329 -17.57 5.42 -25.14
C GLU A 329 -17.36 3.95 -24.76
N GLU A 330 -16.61 3.20 -25.58
CA GLU A 330 -16.22 1.81 -25.30
C GLU A 330 -15.26 1.70 -24.10
N GLN A 331 -14.34 2.67 -23.93
CA GLN A 331 -13.45 2.73 -22.77
C GLN A 331 -14.22 3.02 -21.48
N LEU A 332 -15.31 3.78 -21.55
CA LEU A 332 -16.16 4.12 -20.41
C LEU A 332 -17.11 2.99 -19.97
N THR A 333 -16.86 1.74 -20.39
CA THR A 333 -17.71 0.60 -20.05
C THR A 333 -17.02 -0.35 -19.07
N VAL A 334 -17.77 -0.76 -18.05
CA VAL A 334 -17.39 -1.87 -17.17
C VAL A 334 -17.18 -3.15 -17.98
N SER A 335 -16.09 -3.90 -17.71
CA SER A 335 -15.79 -5.16 -18.39
C SER A 335 -16.93 -6.16 -18.29
N SER A 336 -17.01 -7.09 -19.24
CA SER A 336 -18.05 -8.13 -19.23
C SER A 336 -18.00 -8.98 -17.96
N GLY A 337 -16.81 -9.27 -17.42
CA GLY A 337 -16.65 -10.03 -16.19
C GLY A 337 -17.26 -9.34 -14.97
N VAL A 338 -16.95 -8.05 -14.77
CA VAL A 338 -17.52 -7.27 -13.67
C VAL A 338 -19.02 -7.03 -13.90
N ARG A 339 -19.44 -6.77 -15.14
CA ARG A 339 -20.85 -6.60 -15.53
C ARG A 339 -21.68 -7.84 -15.17
N ASP A 340 -21.21 -9.02 -15.54
CA ASP A 340 -21.91 -10.27 -15.31
C ASP A 340 -21.92 -10.64 -13.82
N GLN A 341 -20.84 -10.36 -13.08
CA GLN A 341 -20.80 -10.54 -11.63
C GLN A 341 -21.80 -9.63 -10.90
N VAL A 342 -21.84 -8.34 -11.24
CA VAL A 342 -22.80 -7.38 -10.69
C VAL A 342 -24.24 -7.82 -11.01
N ARG A 343 -24.51 -8.20 -12.26
CA ARG A 343 -25.83 -8.66 -12.70
C ARG A 343 -26.28 -9.94 -11.98
N ASN A 344 -25.40 -10.94 -11.86
CA ASN A 344 -25.72 -12.22 -11.23
C ASN A 344 -25.95 -12.10 -9.73
N ALA A 345 -25.19 -11.23 -9.04
CA ALA A 345 -25.38 -10.98 -7.61
C ALA A 345 -26.73 -10.29 -7.33
N VAL A 346 -27.12 -9.30 -8.15
CA VAL A 346 -28.43 -8.64 -8.03
C VAL A 346 -29.58 -9.65 -8.24
N HIS A 347 -29.45 -10.56 -9.21
CA HIS A 347 -30.46 -11.59 -9.45
C HIS A 347 -30.55 -12.64 -8.34
N GLN A 348 -29.46 -12.96 -7.62
CA GLN A 348 -29.54 -13.88 -6.47
C GLN A 348 -30.22 -13.25 -5.25
N VAL A 349 -30.04 -11.94 -5.02
CA VAL A 349 -30.64 -11.22 -3.89
C VAL A 349 -32.15 -10.97 -4.10
N TYR A 350 -32.58 -10.76 -5.36
CA TYR A 350 -33.99 -10.48 -5.68
C TYR A 350 -34.76 -11.63 -6.34
N GLY A 351 -34.08 -12.68 -6.82
CA GLY A 351 -34.69 -13.81 -7.54
C GLY A 351 -35.00 -15.05 -6.70
N GLY A 352 -34.59 -15.09 -5.42
CA GLY A 352 -34.79 -16.25 -4.53
C GLY A 352 -36.24 -16.52 -4.09
N GLY A 353 -37.23 -15.82 -4.65
CA GLY A 353 -38.63 -15.87 -4.22
C GLY A 353 -39.62 -16.67 -5.07
N PHE A 354 -39.24 -17.20 -6.24
CA PHE A 354 -40.20 -17.87 -7.14
C PHE A 354 -39.59 -19.06 -7.89
N GLN A 355 -39.25 -20.14 -7.18
CA GLN A 355 -39.16 -21.47 -7.78
C GLN A 355 -39.37 -22.58 -6.75
N MET A 356 -40.48 -22.53 -6.03
CA MET A 356 -41.03 -23.64 -5.26
C MET A 356 -42.53 -23.74 -5.57
N MET A 357 -42.88 -24.47 -6.64
CA MET A 357 -44.08 -25.33 -6.75
C MET A 357 -44.35 -25.74 -8.21
N GLN A 358 -43.98 -26.97 -8.55
CA GLN A 358 -44.68 -27.95 -9.39
C GLN A 358 -43.70 -29.11 -9.63
N GLY A 359 -43.68 -30.14 -8.76
CA GLY A 359 -44.40 -31.42 -8.98
C GLY A 359 -43.48 -32.41 -9.73
N GLY A 360 -43.18 -33.63 -9.29
CA GLY A 360 -43.59 -34.45 -8.17
C GLY A 360 -42.96 -35.86 -8.29
N PHE A 361 -43.09 -36.65 -7.21
CA PHE A 361 -43.04 -38.11 -7.09
C PHE A 361 -41.73 -38.91 -7.31
N GLY A 362 -41.31 -39.63 -6.25
CA GLY A 362 -40.46 -40.83 -6.35
C GLY A 362 -39.66 -41.22 -5.09
N SER A 363 -40.35 -41.77 -4.06
CA SER A 363 -39.99 -42.70 -2.96
C SER A 363 -38.55 -42.88 -2.38
N PRO A 364 -38.41 -43.26 -1.06
CA PRO A 364 -37.12 -43.38 -0.34
C PRO A 364 -36.64 -44.87 -0.14
N PRO A 365 -35.64 -45.17 0.73
CA PRO A 365 -34.32 -45.78 0.45
C PRO A 365 -34.26 -47.31 0.78
N PRO A 366 -33.09 -48.01 0.80
CA PRO A 366 -32.42 -48.18 2.10
C PRO A 366 -30.89 -48.53 2.13
N LEU A 367 -30.31 -48.19 3.29
CA LEU A 367 -29.37 -48.91 4.17
C LEU A 367 -28.36 -49.98 3.66
N VAL A 368 -27.16 -49.82 4.20
CA VAL A 368 -25.92 -50.62 4.23
C VAL A 368 -26.11 -52.07 4.74
N PRO A 369 -25.20 -52.99 4.39
CA PRO A 369 -24.57 -53.82 5.42
C PRO A 369 -23.03 -53.86 5.36
N GLN A 370 -22.43 -53.92 6.55
CA GLN A 370 -21.01 -54.09 6.85
C GLN A 370 -20.51 -55.55 6.72
N GLN A 371 -19.18 -55.67 6.67
CA GLN A 371 -18.27 -56.79 7.07
C GLN A 371 -17.59 -57.60 5.93
N PRO A 372 -16.41 -58.23 6.15
CA PRO A 372 -15.30 -57.94 7.08
C PRO A 372 -13.90 -57.92 6.38
N SER A 373 -12.89 -57.53 7.16
CA SER A 373 -11.46 -57.40 6.86
C SER A 373 -10.71 -58.68 6.46
N LEU A 374 -9.66 -58.54 5.62
CA LEU A 374 -8.39 -59.31 5.71
C LEU A 374 -7.35 -58.73 4.72
N GLY A 375 -6.12 -58.44 5.21
CA GLY A 375 -4.96 -58.15 4.34
C GLY A 375 -4.10 -56.94 4.74
N SER A 376 -3.59 -56.94 5.97
CA SER A 376 -2.59 -55.98 6.47
C SER A 376 -1.25 -56.13 5.74
N VAL A 377 -0.83 -55.08 5.01
CA VAL A 377 0.59 -54.75 4.80
C VAL A 377 0.83 -53.43 5.52
N LEU A 378 1.72 -53.47 6.51
CA LEU A 378 1.99 -52.43 7.50
C LEU A 378 2.38 -51.09 6.85
N GLN A 379 1.48 -50.11 6.86
CA GLN A 379 1.83 -48.69 6.81
C GLN A 379 2.02 -48.18 8.25
N PRO A 380 3.07 -47.38 8.53
CA PRO A 380 3.23 -46.75 9.83
C PRO A 380 2.07 -45.77 10.09
N PRO A 381 1.72 -45.50 11.37
CA PRO A 381 0.60 -44.64 11.69
C PRO A 381 0.84 -43.23 11.11
N LEU A 382 -0.11 -42.74 10.33
CA LEU A 382 -0.19 -41.33 9.93
C LEU A 382 -0.10 -40.48 11.19
N GLY A 383 1.01 -39.75 11.29
CA GLY A 383 1.42 -39.02 12.48
C GLY A 383 0.33 -38.10 12.99
N GLN A 384 0.23 -38.04 14.32
CA GLN A 384 -0.47 -36.97 15.01
C GLN A 384 0.09 -35.65 14.49
N GLN A 385 -0.66 -34.96 13.62
CA GLN A 385 -0.33 -33.62 13.21
C GLN A 385 -0.31 -32.77 14.48
N GLN A 386 0.86 -32.23 14.80
CA GLN A 386 1.01 -31.26 15.88
C GLN A 386 -0.05 -30.16 15.70
N PRO A 387 -0.77 -29.76 16.76
CA PRO A 387 -1.77 -28.70 16.66
C PRO A 387 -1.13 -27.44 16.07
N ILE A 388 -1.80 -26.83 15.08
CA ILE A 388 -1.34 -25.59 14.46
C ILE A 388 -1.47 -24.47 15.51
N LEU A 389 -0.34 -23.95 15.97
CA LEU A 389 -0.26 -22.88 16.97
C LEU A 389 -0.25 -21.50 16.30
N MET A 390 -0.57 -20.45 17.06
CA MET A 390 -0.65 -19.07 16.54
C MET A 390 0.67 -18.56 15.90
N ASN A 391 1.82 -19.07 16.34
CA ASN A 391 3.13 -18.76 15.75
C ASN A 391 3.46 -19.57 14.47
N ASP A 392 2.61 -20.51 14.08
CA ASP A 392 2.73 -21.23 12.81
C ASP A 392 2.09 -20.39 11.69
N GLN A 393 2.79 -20.23 10.56
CA GLN A 393 2.32 -19.44 9.41
C GLN A 393 0.99 -19.93 8.82
N ARG A 394 0.61 -21.18 9.10
CA ARG A 394 -0.67 -21.76 8.66
C ARG A 394 -1.85 -21.35 9.54
N HIS A 395 -1.61 -20.76 10.71
CA HIS A 395 -2.67 -20.30 11.61
C HIS A 395 -3.32 -19.01 11.07
N SER A 396 -4.65 -18.95 11.06
CA SER A 396 -5.38 -17.80 10.50
C SER A 396 -5.06 -16.46 11.19
N ASP A 397 -4.78 -16.49 12.50
CA ASP A 397 -4.37 -15.32 13.30
C ASP A 397 -2.84 -15.08 13.32
N ASN A 398 -2.04 -15.82 12.55
CA ASN A 398 -0.58 -15.62 12.51
C ASN A 398 -0.16 -14.18 12.16
N PRO A 399 -0.81 -13.46 11.22
CA PRO A 399 -0.47 -12.07 10.95
C PRO A 399 -0.64 -11.15 12.17
N LEU A 400 -1.72 -11.33 12.95
CA LEU A 400 -1.97 -10.54 14.16
C LEU A 400 -0.94 -10.87 15.26
N TYR A 401 -0.59 -12.15 15.39
CA TYR A 401 0.50 -12.60 16.27
C TYR A 401 1.85 -11.98 15.87
N CYS A 402 2.20 -11.98 14.59
CA CYS A 402 3.45 -11.40 14.10
C CYS A 402 3.53 -9.88 14.39
N ASN A 403 2.41 -9.16 14.26
CA ASN A 403 2.31 -7.76 14.65
C ASN A 403 2.56 -7.58 16.16
N ALA A 404 1.86 -8.36 16.98
CA ALA A 404 2.04 -8.35 18.44
C ALA A 404 3.49 -8.65 18.82
N LEU A 405 4.10 -9.67 18.21
CA LEU A 405 5.47 -10.11 18.49
C LEU A 405 6.48 -9.02 18.19
N LYS A 406 6.36 -8.35 17.03
CA LYS A 406 7.22 -7.23 16.66
C LYS A 406 7.15 -6.12 17.72
N CYS A 407 5.95 -5.75 18.16
CA CYS A 407 5.75 -4.70 19.17
C CYS A 407 6.28 -5.11 20.54
N VAL A 408 6.03 -6.35 20.98
CA VAL A 408 6.52 -6.89 22.25
C VAL A 408 8.04 -7.00 22.27
N GLN A 409 8.67 -7.37 21.15
CA GLN A 409 10.14 -7.41 21.04
C GLN A 409 10.77 -6.02 21.14
N ALA A 410 10.08 -4.99 20.64
CA ALA A 410 10.54 -3.61 20.74
C ALA A 410 10.44 -3.07 22.18
N GLU A 411 9.36 -3.40 22.89
CA GLU A 411 9.11 -2.91 24.26
C GLU A 411 9.88 -3.71 25.32
N TYR A 412 9.89 -5.04 25.24
CA TYR A 412 10.42 -5.94 26.27
C TYR A 412 11.75 -6.57 25.87
N THR A 413 12.72 -5.74 25.50
CA THR A 413 14.04 -6.18 25.01
C THR A 413 14.82 -7.04 26.01
N ALA A 414 14.56 -6.88 27.31
CA ALA A 414 15.21 -7.64 28.38
C ALA A 414 14.63 -9.04 28.62
N TRP A 415 13.51 -9.40 27.97
CA TRP A 415 12.88 -10.71 28.14
C TRP A 415 13.50 -11.76 27.23
N SER A 416 13.40 -13.03 27.65
CA SER A 416 13.81 -14.14 26.78
C SER A 416 12.88 -14.22 25.55
N PRO A 417 13.39 -14.71 24.39
CA PRO A 417 12.57 -14.86 23.19
C PRO A 417 11.30 -15.69 23.42
N GLN A 418 11.38 -16.74 24.24
CA GLN A 418 10.21 -17.55 24.58
C GLN A 418 9.16 -16.74 25.34
N LYS A 419 9.58 -15.97 26.35
CA LYS A 419 8.66 -15.12 27.12
C LYS A 419 8.02 -14.03 26.24
N GLN A 420 8.77 -13.46 25.30
CA GLN A 420 8.23 -12.53 24.30
C GLN A 420 7.20 -13.19 23.39
N GLN A 421 7.44 -14.43 22.93
CA GLN A 421 6.49 -15.17 22.10
C GLN A 421 5.19 -15.51 22.84
N ASP A 422 5.29 -15.99 24.08
CA ASP A 422 4.14 -16.30 24.92
C ASP A 422 3.32 -15.04 25.22
N PHE A 423 3.99 -13.94 25.59
CA PHE A 423 3.32 -12.67 25.85
C PHE A 423 2.68 -12.05 24.60
N ALA A 424 3.36 -12.11 23.45
CA ALA A 424 2.80 -11.66 22.17
C ALA A 424 1.54 -12.44 21.78
N SER A 425 1.48 -13.74 22.08
CA SER A 425 0.27 -14.54 21.85
C SER A 425 -0.90 -14.13 22.76
N SER A 426 -0.62 -13.67 23.99
CA SER A 426 -1.63 -13.07 24.88
C SER A 426 -2.13 -11.76 24.28
N VAL A 427 -1.23 -10.86 23.87
CA VAL A 427 -1.59 -9.58 23.25
C VAL A 427 -2.45 -9.78 21.99
N ALA A 428 -2.11 -10.74 21.12
CA ALA A 428 -2.91 -11.06 19.93
C ALA A 428 -4.32 -11.59 20.27
N LEU A 429 -4.44 -12.44 21.29
CA LEU A 429 -5.73 -12.91 21.79
C LEU A 429 -6.61 -11.74 22.25
N PHE A 430 -6.07 -10.86 23.09
CA PHE A 430 -6.83 -9.71 23.61
C PHE A 430 -7.19 -8.72 22.51
N ALA A 431 -6.29 -8.50 21.54
CA ALA A 431 -6.59 -7.72 20.35
C ALA A 431 -7.78 -8.30 19.58
N LYS A 432 -7.80 -9.61 19.33
CA LYS A 432 -8.92 -10.27 18.64
C LYS A 432 -10.23 -10.20 19.43
N GLN A 433 -10.18 -10.42 20.74
CA GLN A 433 -11.35 -10.29 21.63
C GLN A 433 -11.97 -8.90 21.59
N ASN A 434 -11.14 -7.86 21.42
CA ASN A 434 -11.56 -6.47 21.29
C ASN A 434 -11.68 -5.99 19.84
N HIS A 435 -11.67 -6.93 18.88
CA HIS A 435 -11.86 -6.65 17.45
C HIS A 435 -10.82 -5.68 16.85
N MET A 436 -9.61 -5.68 17.39
CA MET A 436 -8.46 -4.94 16.86
C MET A 436 -7.75 -5.81 15.80
N PRO A 437 -7.83 -5.44 14.51
CA PRO A 437 -7.36 -6.30 13.42
C PRO A 437 -5.85 -6.21 13.19
N GLU A 438 -5.19 -5.21 13.76
CA GLU A 438 -3.75 -4.99 13.66
C GLU A 438 -3.24 -4.26 14.92
N ILE A 439 -1.95 -4.40 15.21
CA ILE A 439 -1.31 -3.79 16.38
C ILE A 439 -0.09 -3.03 15.88
N SER A 440 -0.07 -1.73 16.12
CA SER A 440 1.01 -0.84 15.73
C SER A 440 2.04 -0.70 16.84
N ARG A 441 1.58 -0.69 18.11
CA ARG A 441 2.43 -0.50 19.30
C ARG A 441 1.89 -1.28 20.50
N VAL A 442 2.80 -1.67 21.39
CA VAL A 442 2.51 -2.28 22.70
C VAL A 442 3.38 -1.57 23.73
N PHE A 443 2.82 -1.19 24.87
CA PHE A 443 3.58 -0.64 26.01
C PHE A 443 2.87 -0.95 27.33
N THR A 444 3.61 -0.94 28.44
CA THR A 444 3.03 -1.06 29.79
C THR A 444 2.96 0.31 30.46
N HIS A 445 1.84 0.61 31.12
CA HIS A 445 1.72 1.76 32.02
C HIS A 445 0.85 1.39 33.22
N GLU A 446 1.32 1.68 34.44
CA GLU A 446 0.60 1.42 35.70
C GLU A 446 0.11 -0.04 35.89
N GLY A 447 0.86 -1.03 35.37
CA GLY A 447 0.50 -2.45 35.47
C GLY A 447 -0.51 -2.93 34.43
N GLU A 448 -0.89 -2.06 33.50
CA GLU A 448 -1.75 -2.35 32.34
C GLU A 448 -0.91 -2.43 31.07
N VAL A 449 -1.24 -3.39 30.20
CA VAL A 449 -0.66 -3.51 28.86
C VAL A 449 -1.60 -2.83 27.88
N TYR A 450 -1.08 -1.89 27.12
CA TYR A 450 -1.81 -1.17 26.08
C TYR A 450 -1.40 -1.72 24.72
N ALA A 451 -2.37 -2.23 23.96
CA ALA A 451 -2.20 -2.47 22.53
C ALA A 451 -2.85 -1.32 21.76
N VAL A 452 -2.08 -0.72 20.85
CA VAL A 452 -2.50 0.45 20.09
C VAL A 452 -2.51 0.11 18.62
N ARG A 453 -3.62 0.44 17.98
CA ARG A 453 -3.75 0.52 16.53
C ARG A 453 -3.76 1.97 16.10
N ASP A 454 -2.78 2.36 15.31
CA ASP A 454 -2.72 3.67 14.68
C ASP A 454 -3.48 3.62 13.34
N HIS A 455 -4.51 4.46 13.15
CA HIS A 455 -5.28 4.55 11.90
C HIS A 455 -4.57 5.38 10.83
N GLY A 456 -3.28 5.12 10.64
CA GLY A 456 -2.43 5.91 9.75
C GLY A 456 -2.44 7.39 10.13
N PHE A 457 -2.67 8.25 9.14
CA PHE A 457 -2.39 9.68 9.25
C PHE A 457 -3.43 10.51 10.02
N SER A 458 -4.60 9.95 10.31
CA SER A 458 -5.71 10.68 10.98
C SER A 458 -5.46 11.03 12.45
N GLY A 459 -4.37 10.55 13.05
CA GLY A 459 -4.10 10.65 14.49
C GLY A 459 -5.07 9.84 15.36
N ALA A 460 -6.12 9.26 14.77
CA ALA A 460 -7.05 8.38 15.47
C ALA A 460 -6.33 7.10 15.86
N ARG A 461 -6.56 6.69 17.11
CA ARG A 461 -6.01 5.46 17.68
C ARG A 461 -7.16 4.64 18.24
N ASP A 462 -7.12 3.34 18.01
CA ASP A 462 -7.86 2.41 18.87
C ASP A 462 -6.87 1.94 19.94
N VAL A 463 -7.23 2.16 21.19
CA VAL A 463 -6.44 1.71 22.33
C VAL A 463 -7.26 0.68 23.09
N ILE A 464 -6.69 -0.49 23.29
CA ILE A 464 -7.22 -1.48 24.22
C ILE A 464 -6.18 -1.67 25.31
N HIS A 465 -6.65 -1.83 26.55
CA HIS A 465 -5.79 -2.10 27.68
C HIS A 465 -6.28 -3.33 28.42
N HIS A 466 -5.36 -4.02 29.08
CA HIS A 466 -5.68 -5.17 29.89
C HIS A 466 -4.59 -5.40 30.95
N PRO A 467 -4.94 -5.87 32.16
CA PRO A 467 -3.96 -6.06 33.22
C PRO A 467 -2.81 -6.97 32.79
N GLU A 468 -1.58 -6.51 32.99
CA GLU A 468 -0.35 -7.23 32.61
C GLU A 468 -0.26 -8.59 33.32
N SER A 469 -0.71 -8.65 34.57
CA SER A 469 -0.76 -9.86 35.39
C SER A 469 -1.55 -11.00 34.72
N ASN A 470 -2.56 -10.67 33.93
CA ASN A 470 -3.41 -11.66 33.25
C ASN A 470 -2.75 -12.21 31.98
N MET A 471 -1.70 -11.56 31.47
CA MET A 471 -0.98 -11.98 30.26
C MET A 471 0.28 -12.80 30.54
N LEU A 472 0.94 -12.55 31.68
CA LEU A 472 2.30 -13.03 31.98
C LEU A 472 2.43 -14.55 32.21
N ASN A 473 1.33 -15.26 32.53
CA ASN A 473 1.35 -16.67 32.91
C ASN A 473 0.64 -17.59 31.89
N ARG A 474 0.49 -17.14 30.65
CA ARG A 474 -0.22 -17.84 29.59
C ARG A 474 0.74 -18.34 28.54
N SER A 475 0.60 -19.58 28.09
CA SER A 475 1.39 -20.13 26.99
C SER A 475 0.75 -19.86 25.64
N ILE A 476 1.55 -19.91 24.58
CA ILE A 476 1.03 -19.83 23.22
C ILE A 476 -0.01 -20.91 22.90
N GLN A 477 0.09 -22.11 23.49
CA GLN A 477 -0.89 -23.18 23.31
C GLN A 477 -2.25 -22.81 23.93
N GLN A 478 -2.25 -22.27 25.15
CA GLN A 478 -3.48 -21.82 25.82
C GLN A 478 -4.13 -20.68 25.03
N ASN A 479 -3.33 -19.69 24.62
CA ASN A 479 -3.81 -18.57 23.82
C ASN A 479 -4.33 -19.00 22.45
N THR A 480 -3.71 -19.99 21.81
CA THR A 480 -4.19 -20.57 20.54
C THR A 480 -5.55 -21.25 20.71
N GLN A 481 -5.76 -22.00 21.80
CA GLN A 481 -7.05 -22.64 22.05
C GLN A 481 -8.16 -21.60 22.25
N GLU A 482 -7.87 -20.53 23.00
CA GLU A 482 -8.85 -19.48 23.27
C GLU A 482 -9.12 -18.59 22.05
N ILE A 483 -8.10 -18.23 21.26
CA ILE A 483 -8.26 -17.34 20.10
C ILE A 483 -9.14 -17.96 19.01
N ASN A 484 -9.15 -19.30 18.92
CA ASN A 484 -9.97 -20.06 17.99
C ASN A 484 -11.45 -20.07 18.40
N ASN A 485 -11.76 -19.79 19.67
CA ASN A 485 -13.12 -19.69 20.18
C ASN A 485 -13.66 -18.25 20.19
N VAL A 486 -12.82 -17.25 19.85
CA VAL A 486 -13.27 -15.86 19.75
C VAL A 486 -14.19 -15.73 18.54
N THR A 487 -15.46 -15.42 18.81
CA THR A 487 -16.49 -15.28 17.77
C THR A 487 -16.18 -14.06 16.91
N ALA A 488 -16.36 -14.20 15.58
CA ALA A 488 -16.24 -13.06 14.69
C ALA A 488 -17.26 -11.98 15.08
N PRO A 489 -16.86 -10.72 15.23
CA PRO A 489 -17.76 -9.63 15.57
C PRO A 489 -18.90 -9.48 14.57
N THR A 490 -20.11 -9.22 15.09
CA THR A 490 -21.21 -8.68 14.28
C THR A 490 -20.92 -7.23 13.92
N GLN A 491 -21.55 -6.72 12.85
CA GLN A 491 -21.36 -5.33 12.39
C GLN A 491 -21.68 -4.31 13.50
N GLN A 492 -22.66 -4.62 14.35
CA GLN A 492 -23.01 -3.81 15.52
C GLN A 492 -21.94 -3.90 16.63
N GLY A 493 -21.35 -5.08 16.86
CA GLY A 493 -20.23 -5.25 17.80
C GLY A 493 -18.97 -4.48 17.37
N TRP A 494 -18.69 -4.41 16.08
CA TRP A 494 -17.60 -3.59 15.52
C TRP A 494 -17.77 -2.09 15.82
N GLN A 495 -18.97 -1.56 15.59
CA GLN A 495 -19.26 -0.14 15.83
C GLN A 495 -19.22 0.19 17.32
N GLN A 496 -19.69 -0.72 18.18
CA GLN A 496 -19.71 -0.53 19.63
C GLN A 496 -18.30 -0.60 20.23
N ALA A 497 -17.45 -1.54 19.77
CA ALA A 497 -16.05 -1.63 20.17
C ALA A 497 -15.23 -0.41 19.72
N GLN A 498 -15.44 0.08 18.49
CA GLN A 498 -14.79 1.30 18.01
C GLN A 498 -15.21 2.55 18.79
N GLN A 499 -16.48 2.63 19.23
CA GLN A 499 -16.94 3.74 20.07
C GLN A 499 -16.34 3.67 21.49
N GLN A 500 -16.21 2.48 22.07
CA GLN A 500 -15.60 2.29 23.39
C GLN A 500 -14.09 2.59 23.37
N ASN A 501 -13.38 2.15 22.34
CA ASN A 501 -11.92 2.31 22.25
C ASN A 501 -11.47 3.73 21.87
N ARG A 502 -12.36 4.55 21.28
CA ARG A 502 -12.09 5.97 20.99
C ARG A 502 -12.28 6.90 22.19
N GLY A 503 -12.99 6.46 23.23
CA GLY A 503 -13.26 7.26 24.44
C GLY A 503 -12.08 7.37 25.41
N LEU A 504 -10.99 6.63 25.18
CA LEU A 504 -9.82 6.53 26.08
C LEU A 504 -8.67 7.48 25.70
N VAL A 505 -8.86 8.36 24.71
CA VAL A 505 -7.85 9.33 24.28
C VAL A 505 -8.34 10.74 24.63
N GLN A 506 -8.11 11.15 25.88
CA GLN A 506 -7.91 12.55 26.28
C GLN A 506 -6.59 12.67 27.02
#